data_AF-A0A7J6QEI4-F1
#
_entry.id   AF-A0A7J6QEI4-F1
#
_cell.length_a   1.000
_cell.length_b   1.000
_cell.length_c   1.000
_cell.angle_alpha   90.00
_cell.angle_beta   90.00
_cell.angle_gamma   90.00
#
_symmetry.space_group_name_H-M   'P 1'
#
loop_
_entity.id
_entity.type
_entity.pdbx_description
1 polymer ?
#
loop_
_entity_poly.entity_id
_entity_poly.type
_entity_poly.pdbx_seq_one_letter_code
_entity_poly.pdbx_strand_id
1 'polypeptide(L)'
;DRLDSRTQQQQQPPRRMRCRCPQGRSCRMAHSEEEVLFHPWVYKAMLCEDVCCTRYYCPFAHSPEEIRASPLSQDQLRECLAPFLERGIQHRQQSVWRGNAMLTG
;
A
#
# COMPACT_ATOMS: atom_id res chain seq x y z
N ASP A 1 -41.89 10.90 17.63
CA ASP A 1 -41.42 9.56 17.18
C ASP A 1 -41.14 9.59 15.69
N ARG A 2 -39.88 9.47 15.24
CA ARG A 2 -39.20 8.20 14.87
C ARG A 2 -39.92 7.59 13.62
N LEU A 3 -39.36 7.41 12.43
CA LEU A 3 -38.00 7.16 11.95
C LEU A 3 -37.84 7.57 10.47
N ASP A 4 -36.59 7.88 10.12
CA ASP A 4 -36.00 8.14 8.81
C ASP A 4 -36.46 7.27 7.63
N SER A 5 -36.98 7.91 6.59
CA SER A 5 -37.07 7.36 5.22
C SER A 5 -35.76 7.54 4.45
N ARG A 6 -34.66 6.99 4.98
CA ARG A 6 -33.38 6.87 4.26
C ARG A 6 -32.92 5.41 4.26
N THR A 7 -33.63 4.57 3.51
CA THR A 7 -33.19 3.18 3.28
C THR A 7 -33.28 2.85 1.80
N GLN A 8 -32.52 3.58 0.99
CA GLN A 8 -32.21 3.12 -0.36
C GLN A 8 -30.91 3.74 -0.88
N GLN A 9 -29.77 3.30 -0.32
CA GLN A 9 -28.51 3.41 -1.06
C GLN A 9 -27.72 2.13 -0.81
N GLN A 10 -27.98 1.17 -1.70
CA GLN A 10 -26.99 0.36 -2.39
C GLN A 10 -25.84 -0.18 -1.52
N GLN A 11 -26.02 -1.45 -1.20
CA GLN A 11 -25.02 -2.42 -0.79
C GLN A 11 -23.77 -2.29 -1.67
N GLN A 12 -22.72 -1.62 -1.17
CA GLN A 12 -21.37 -1.78 -1.71
C GLN A 12 -20.57 -2.70 -0.76
N PRO A 13 -19.83 -3.69 -1.28
CA PRO A 13 -19.12 -4.65 -0.43
C PRO A 13 -17.99 -3.94 0.34
N PRO A 14 -17.70 -4.36 1.58
CA PRO A 14 -16.68 -3.72 2.41
C PRO A 14 -15.30 -4.04 1.83
N ARG A 15 -14.67 -3.06 1.18
CA ARG A 15 -13.25 -3.17 0.84
C ARG A 15 -12.46 -3.24 2.17
N ARG A 16 -11.84 -4.39 2.43
CA ARG A 16 -10.89 -4.70 3.53
C ARG A 16 -9.72 -3.68 3.48
N MET A 17 -9.09 -3.15 4.55
CA MET A 17 -8.92 -3.45 5.98
C MET A 17 -9.02 -2.11 6.78
N ARG A 18 -9.81 -1.99 7.86
CA ARG A 18 -9.64 -2.51 9.23
C ARG A 18 -8.54 -1.85 10.08
N CYS A 19 -8.48 -0.53 10.08
CA CYS A 19 -8.39 0.29 11.30
C CYS A 19 -9.24 1.53 11.00
N ARG A 20 -10.36 1.78 11.69
CA ARG A 20 -10.96 3.11 11.62
C ARG A 20 -10.02 4.00 12.43
N CYS A 21 -8.96 4.50 11.79
CA CYS A 21 -8.17 5.56 12.38
C CYS A 21 -9.18 6.61 12.88
N PRO A 22 -9.12 7.03 14.15
CA PRO A 22 -10.09 7.98 14.69
C PRO A 22 -10.07 9.30 13.92
N GLN A 23 -8.95 9.60 13.24
CA GLN A 23 -8.78 10.75 12.35
C GLN A 23 -9.23 10.48 10.90
N GLY A 24 -9.54 9.23 10.55
CA GLY A 24 -9.99 8.82 9.22
C GLY A 24 -9.04 9.30 8.12
N ARG A 25 -9.60 10.02 7.14
CA ARG A 25 -8.85 10.60 6.01
C ARG A 25 -8.02 11.83 6.38
N SER A 26 -8.23 12.40 7.57
CA SER A 26 -7.47 13.56 8.06
C SER A 26 -6.23 13.17 8.85
N CYS A 27 -5.97 11.87 9.01
CA CYS A 27 -4.75 11.40 9.63
C CYS A 27 -3.54 11.79 8.77
N ARG A 28 -2.51 12.32 9.42
CA ARG A 28 -1.24 12.71 8.76
C ARG A 28 -0.24 11.56 8.68
N MET A 29 -0.61 10.39 9.21
CA MET A 29 0.25 9.21 9.26
C MET A 29 -0.24 8.19 8.24
N ALA A 30 0.70 7.45 7.67
CA ALA A 30 0.38 6.35 6.77
C ALA A 30 -0.30 5.20 7.53
N HIS A 31 -1.30 4.59 6.89
CA HIS A 31 -2.10 3.48 7.41
C HIS A 31 -1.79 2.15 6.71
N SER A 32 -1.04 2.16 5.63
CA SER A 32 -0.59 0.95 4.94
C SER A 32 0.82 1.10 4.40
N GLU A 33 1.43 -0.03 4.06
CA GLU A 33 2.75 -0.07 3.42
C GLU A 33 2.71 0.67 2.07
N GLU A 34 1.63 0.55 1.31
CA GLU A 34 1.44 1.29 0.06
C GLU A 34 1.39 2.81 0.28
N GLU A 35 0.72 3.29 1.32
CA GLU A 35 0.68 4.74 1.62
C GLU A 35 2.07 5.30 1.94
N VAL A 36 2.95 4.51 2.56
CA VAL A 36 4.35 4.91 2.79
C VAL A 36 5.15 4.90 1.47
N LEU A 37 5.06 3.82 0.70
CA LEU A 37 5.84 3.62 -0.52
C LEU A 37 5.47 4.60 -1.65
N PHE A 38 4.21 5.01 -1.72
CA PHE A 38 3.70 5.97 -2.70
C PHE A 38 3.61 7.40 -2.13
N HIS A 39 4.19 7.65 -0.96
CA HIS A 39 4.28 9.01 -0.42
C HIS A 39 5.19 9.89 -1.30
N PRO A 40 4.84 11.16 -1.57
CA PRO A 40 5.62 12.02 -2.48
C PRO A 40 7.09 12.18 -2.12
N TRP A 41 7.43 12.09 -0.84
CA TRP A 41 8.81 12.20 -0.35
C TRP A 41 9.61 10.89 -0.47
N VAL A 42 8.96 9.77 -0.75
CA VAL A 42 9.59 8.45 -0.72
C VAL A 42 9.55 7.79 -2.10
N TYR A 43 8.48 8.04 -2.85
CA TYR A 43 8.22 7.44 -4.14
C TYR A 43 9.31 7.78 -5.18
N LYS A 44 9.98 6.73 -5.68
CA LYS A 44 11.15 6.80 -6.57
C LYS A 44 12.29 7.67 -6.03
N ALA A 45 12.45 7.76 -4.71
CA ALA A 45 13.59 8.48 -4.12
C ALA A 45 14.89 7.65 -4.08
N MET A 46 14.80 6.33 -4.29
CA MET A 46 15.95 5.41 -4.30
C MET A 46 15.87 4.44 -5.48
N LEU A 47 17.04 3.91 -5.89
CA LEU A 47 17.16 2.91 -6.95
C LEU A 47 16.61 1.56 -6.50
N CYS A 48 16.01 0.85 -7.45
CA CYS A 48 15.62 -0.54 -7.27
C CYS A 48 16.86 -1.43 -7.37
N GLU A 49 17.04 -2.32 -6.41
CA GLU A 49 18.15 -3.30 -6.42
C GLU A 49 17.86 -4.49 -7.35
N ASP A 50 16.60 -4.68 -7.75
CA ASP A 50 16.19 -5.78 -8.63
C ASP A 50 16.44 -5.43 -10.11
N VAL A 51 17.46 -6.07 -10.68
CA VAL A 51 17.89 -5.90 -12.09
C VAL A 51 16.80 -6.33 -13.08
N CYS A 52 15.94 -7.27 -12.69
CA CYS A 52 14.90 -7.83 -13.55
C CYS A 52 13.49 -7.52 -12.99
N CYS A 53 13.32 -6.36 -12.37
CA CYS A 53 12.03 -6.00 -11.77
C CYS A 53 10.92 -5.93 -12.83
N THR A 54 9.93 -6.81 -12.72
CA THR A 54 8.77 -6.88 -13.64
C THR A 54 7.55 -6.11 -13.14
N ARG A 55 7.71 -5.31 -12.07
CA ARG A 55 6.61 -4.56 -11.47
C ARG A 55 6.19 -3.37 -12.32
N TYR A 56 4.92 -3.36 -12.72
CA TYR A 56 4.34 -2.23 -13.43
C TYR A 56 4.38 -0.93 -12.60
N TYR A 57 4.07 -1.01 -11.30
CA TYR A 57 4.19 0.11 -10.36
C TYR A 57 5.25 -0.19 -9.29
N CYS A 58 6.52 -0.12 -9.67
CA CYS A 58 7.62 -0.18 -8.69
C CYS A 58 7.72 1.16 -7.93
N PRO A 59 7.77 1.13 -6.58
CA PRO A 59 7.98 2.35 -5.78
C PRO A 59 9.43 2.85 -5.82
N PHE A 60 10.37 2.01 -6.28
CA PHE A 60 11.76 2.38 -6.49
C PHE A 60 12.02 2.75 -7.96
N ALA A 61 13.09 3.51 -8.20
CA ALA A 61 13.51 3.93 -9.53
C ALA A 61 14.31 2.82 -10.23
N HIS A 62 13.98 2.47 -11.48
CA HIS A 62 14.76 1.47 -12.24
C HIS A 62 15.95 2.10 -12.98
N SER A 63 16.07 3.43 -12.98
CA SER A 63 17.20 4.15 -13.55
C SER A 63 17.42 5.47 -12.80
N PRO A 64 18.65 6.01 -12.75
CA PRO A 64 18.96 7.26 -12.05
C PRO A 64 18.10 8.45 -12.52
N GLU A 65 17.66 8.43 -13.77
CA GLU A 65 16.81 9.47 -14.38
C GLU A 65 15.38 9.46 -13.84
N GLU A 66 14.93 8.32 -13.28
CA GLU A 66 13.62 8.21 -12.65
C GLU A 66 13.63 8.66 -11.18
N ILE A 67 14.81 8.95 -10.62
CA ILE A 67 14.95 9.34 -9.22
C ILE A 67 14.30 10.72 -9.02
N ARG A 68 13.37 10.78 -8.07
CA ARG A 68 12.70 12.02 -7.67
C ARG A 68 13.43 12.70 -6.53
N ALA A 69 13.41 14.03 -6.56
CA ALA A 69 13.87 14.84 -5.45
C ALA A 69 13.01 14.57 -4.21
N SER A 70 13.66 14.14 -3.14
CA SER A 70 13.05 13.99 -1.81
C SER A 70 13.60 15.07 -0.88
N PRO A 71 12.77 15.65 0.01
CA PRO A 71 13.27 16.51 1.08
C PRO A 71 13.96 15.71 2.20
N LEU A 72 13.89 14.38 2.17
CA LEU A 72 14.50 13.51 3.18
C LEU A 72 15.96 13.19 2.80
N SER A 73 16.82 13.08 3.80
CA SER A 73 18.19 12.58 3.60
C SER A 73 18.19 11.09 3.21
N GLN A 74 19.30 10.60 2.66
CA GLN A 74 19.42 9.18 2.32
C GLN A 74 19.23 8.27 3.54
N ASP A 75 19.72 8.68 4.71
CA ASP A 75 19.55 7.90 5.94
C ASP A 75 18.09 7.86 6.40
N GLN A 76 17.37 8.98 6.30
CA GLN A 76 15.94 9.04 6.63
C GLN A 76 15.10 8.19 5.68
N LEU A 77 15.42 8.24 4.38
CA LEU A 77 14.78 7.38 3.38
C LEU A 77 15.02 5.92 3.70
N ARG A 78 16.26 5.54 4.01
CA ARG A 78 16.62 4.18 4.41
C ARG A 78 15.92 3.75 5.67
N GLU A 79 15.79 4.60 6.68
CA GLU A 79 15.07 4.25 7.91
C GLU A 79 13.59 3.99 7.64
N CYS A 80 12.94 4.88 6.87
CA CYS A 80 11.54 4.71 6.50
C CYS A 80 11.31 3.53 5.56
N LEU A 81 12.29 3.20 4.72
CA LEU A 81 12.21 2.16 3.70
C LEU A 81 12.86 0.83 4.06
N ALA A 82 13.63 0.77 5.15
CA ALA A 82 14.31 -0.41 5.67
C ALA A 82 13.39 -1.64 5.70
N PRO A 83 12.16 -1.58 6.24
CA PRO A 83 11.28 -2.73 6.24
C PRO A 83 10.85 -3.20 4.85
N PHE A 84 11.05 -2.42 3.78
CA PHE A 84 10.68 -2.77 2.41
C PHE A 84 11.87 -3.21 1.55
N LEU A 85 13.09 -2.77 1.89
CA LEU A 85 14.32 -3.17 1.22
C LEU A 85 14.72 -4.60 1.62
N GLU A 86 14.70 -4.90 2.92
CA GLU A 86 15.20 -6.18 3.44
C GLU A 86 14.31 -7.38 3.09
N ARG A 87 13.00 -7.18 3.04
CA ARG A 87 12.05 -8.28 2.75
C ARG A 87 12.00 -8.62 1.26
N GLY A 88 12.66 -7.80 0.41
CA GLY A 88 12.21 -7.56 -0.94
C GLY A 88 10.78 -7.03 -0.91
N ILE A 89 10.42 -6.09 -1.77
CA ILE A 89 9.00 -5.94 -2.05
C ILE A 89 8.65 -7.25 -2.77
N GLN A 90 8.21 -8.29 -2.07
CA GLN A 90 7.58 -9.48 -2.63
C GLN A 90 6.11 -9.27 -2.39
N HIS A 91 5.48 -8.63 -3.36
CA HIS A 91 4.06 -8.34 -3.32
C HIS A 91 3.30 -9.63 -3.04
N ARG A 92 2.49 -9.60 -1.98
CA ARG A 92 1.33 -10.47 -1.80
C ARG A 92 0.33 -10.18 -2.93
N GLN A 93 0.66 -10.58 -4.16
CA GLN A 93 -0.32 -10.83 -5.21
C GLN A 93 -0.72 -12.30 -5.14
N GLN A 94 -1.46 -12.67 -4.09
CA GLN A 94 -2.24 -13.91 -4.10
C GLN A 94 -3.63 -13.60 -3.56
N SER A 95 -4.42 -12.89 -4.36
CA SER A 95 -5.86 -13.07 -4.34
C SER A 95 -6.22 -14.18 -5.31
N VAL A 96 -6.03 -15.43 -4.89
CA VAL A 96 -6.92 -16.51 -5.27
C VAL A 96 -7.39 -17.17 -3.98
N TRP A 97 -8.66 -16.93 -3.68
CA TRP A 97 -9.50 -17.89 -3.00
C TRP A 97 -9.24 -19.29 -3.57
N ARG A 98 -8.44 -20.13 -2.90
CA ARG A 98 -8.75 -21.56 -2.93
C ARG A 98 -9.98 -21.69 -2.06
N GLY A 99 -11.11 -21.87 -2.71
CA GLY A 99 -12.37 -22.16 -2.04
C GLY A 99 -12.19 -23.28 -1.04
N ASN A 100 -12.97 -23.23 0.03
CA ASN A 100 -13.29 -24.40 0.82
C ASN A 100 -13.78 -25.49 -0.14
N ALA A 101 -12.92 -26.45 -0.47
CA ALA A 101 -13.38 -27.78 -0.80
C ALA A 101 -13.70 -28.46 0.54
N MET A 102 -14.89 -28.15 1.07
CA MET A 102 -15.59 -29.10 1.94
C MET A 102 -15.92 -30.29 1.06
N LEU A 103 -15.08 -31.33 1.10
CA LEU A 103 -15.50 -32.67 0.74
C LEU A 103 -15.78 -33.40 2.05
N THR A 104 -16.97 -33.14 2.59
CA THR A 104 -17.68 -34.14 3.38
C THR A 104 -18.42 -35.02 2.39
N GLY A 105 -18.05 -36.30 2.34
CA GLY A 105 -18.68 -37.33 1.55
C GLY A 105 -18.02 -38.66 1.87
#